data_AF-A0A7W9CK20-F1
#
_entry.id   AF-A0A7W9CK20-F1
#
_cell.length_a   1.000
_cell.length_b   1.000
_cell.length_c   1.000
_cell.angle_alpha   90.00
_cell.angle_beta   90.00
_cell.angle_gamma   90.00
#
_symmetry.space_group_name_H-M   'P 1'
#
loop_
_entity.id
_entity.type
_entity.pdbx_description
1 polymer ?
#
loop_
_entity_poly.entity_id
_entity_poly.type
_entity_poly.pdbx_seq_one_letter_code
_entity_poly.pdbx_strand_id
1 'polypeptide(L)'
;MAVLHRLSPALLGVLVATPALAQPQAVTLGTIFGDAAPTMKLLMVLLIAGMLASMVIAVRKIMAGPALVGGSAFLSALRLGGPLIGLLGAAFNGVMILIGLANVGEPVPFAVIAPGLAEGATIAMLGLLAGVIAVICNWAVEARIDRAILRP
;
A
#
# COMPACT_ATOMS: atom_id res chain seq x y z
N MET A 1 35.55 48.26 -19.35
CA MET A 1 34.56 47.90 -18.31
C MET A 1 33.16 48.13 -18.88
N ALA A 2 32.23 47.18 -18.73
CA ALA A 2 30.77 47.29 -18.92
C ALA A 2 30.08 46.35 -19.96
N VAL A 3 30.43 45.05 -20.02
CA VAL A 3 29.57 44.02 -20.68
C VAL A 3 29.54 42.71 -19.86
N LEU A 4 29.39 42.78 -18.53
CA LEU A 4 29.33 41.58 -17.67
C LEU A 4 28.09 41.51 -16.76
N HIS A 5 27.09 42.38 -16.94
CA HIS A 5 26.02 42.55 -15.95
C HIS A 5 24.60 42.12 -16.41
N ARG A 6 24.49 41.29 -17.45
CA ARG A 6 23.18 40.76 -17.91
C ARG A 6 23.14 39.25 -18.07
N LEU A 7 23.69 38.53 -17.09
CA LEU A 7 23.28 37.14 -16.87
C LEU A 7 21.94 37.18 -16.15
N SER A 8 20.86 36.99 -16.91
CA SER A 8 19.50 36.95 -16.40
C SER A 8 19.33 35.77 -15.43
N PRO A 9 18.58 35.93 -14.32
CA PRO A 9 18.28 34.84 -13.39
C PRO A 9 17.53 33.67 -14.04
N ALA A 10 16.98 33.87 -15.24
CA ALA A 10 16.35 32.84 -16.06
C ALA A 10 17.33 31.76 -16.54
N LEU A 11 18.61 32.08 -16.79
CA LEU A 11 19.60 31.10 -17.21
C LEU A 11 20.08 30.21 -16.05
N LEU A 12 20.05 30.71 -14.81
CA LEU A 12 20.38 29.95 -13.61
C LEU A 12 19.27 28.93 -13.24
N GLY A 13 18.02 29.22 -13.57
CA GLY A 13 16.90 28.30 -13.34
C GLY A 13 16.88 27.08 -14.27
N VAL A 14 17.51 27.17 -15.44
CA VAL A 14 17.53 26.08 -16.44
C VAL A 14 18.59 25.01 -16.11
N LEU A 15 19.62 25.35 -15.34
CA LEU A 15 20.68 24.40 -14.93
C LEU A 15 20.26 23.44 -13.80
N VAL A 16 19.11 23.65 -13.16
CA VAL A 16 18.64 22.80 -12.06
C VAL A 16 17.71 21.67 -12.55
N ALA A 17 17.24 21.74 -13.80
CA ALA A 17 16.28 20.79 -14.36
C ALA A 17 16.91 19.74 -15.28
N THR A 18 18.20 19.43 -15.15
CA THR A 18 18.75 18.24 -15.81
C THR A 18 18.34 17.00 -15.01
N PRO A 19 17.58 16.05 -15.58
CA PRO A 19 17.31 14.76 -14.95
C PRO A 19 18.57 13.87 -14.83
N ALA A 20 19.75 14.41 -15.14
CA ALA A 20 21.04 13.73 -15.23
C ALA A 20 21.71 13.43 -13.87
N LEU A 21 21.10 13.84 -12.75
CA LEU A 21 21.56 13.48 -11.40
C LEU A 21 20.53 12.62 -10.68
N ALA A 22 19.98 11.60 -11.35
CA ALA A 22 19.37 10.48 -10.64
C ALA A 22 20.51 9.70 -9.94
N GLN A 23 20.85 10.11 -8.71
CA GLN A 23 21.70 9.31 -7.85
C GLN A 23 21.07 7.91 -7.66
N PRO A 24 21.85 6.84 -7.51
CA PRO A 24 21.30 5.53 -7.20
C PRO A 24 20.57 5.60 -5.85
N GLN A 25 19.26 5.77 -5.89
CA GLN A 25 18.45 5.82 -4.70
C GLN A 25 18.21 4.39 -4.25
N ALA A 26 18.72 4.03 -3.08
CA ALA A 26 18.47 2.72 -2.49
C ALA A 26 16.97 2.55 -2.25
N VAL A 27 16.33 1.64 -2.98
CA VAL A 27 14.90 1.35 -2.82
C VAL A 27 14.75 0.45 -1.59
N THR A 28 14.29 1.03 -0.50
CA THR A 28 13.94 0.36 0.76
C THR A 28 12.44 0.47 1.01
N LEU A 29 11.87 -0.37 1.88
CA LEU A 29 10.46 -0.26 2.27
C LEU A 29 10.11 1.12 2.86
N GLY A 30 11.05 1.72 3.61
CA GLY A 30 10.87 3.07 4.16
C GLY A 30 10.82 4.15 3.08
N THR A 31 11.69 4.07 2.07
CA THR A 31 11.69 5.04 0.96
C THR A 31 10.47 4.86 0.05
N ILE A 32 9.98 3.63 -0.13
CA ILE A 32 8.73 3.36 -0.87
C ILE A 32 7.55 4.07 -0.20
N PHE A 33 7.40 3.93 1.12
CA PHE A 33 6.32 4.61 1.85
C PHE A 33 6.50 6.14 1.87
N GLY A 34 7.74 6.62 1.92
CA GLY A 34 8.06 8.05 1.88
C GLY A 34 7.66 8.71 0.56
N ASP A 35 7.94 8.05 -0.56
CA ASP A 35 7.73 8.56 -1.92
C ASP A 35 6.33 8.28 -2.48
N ALA A 36 5.60 7.34 -1.87
CA ALA A 36 4.27 6.92 -2.32
C ALA A 36 3.28 8.09 -2.49
N ALA A 37 2.35 7.95 -3.43
CA ALA A 37 1.29 8.94 -3.62
C ALA A 37 0.38 9.00 -2.38
N PRO A 38 -0.21 10.17 -2.04
CA PRO A 38 -1.08 10.31 -0.87
C PRO A 38 -2.22 9.28 -0.83
N THR A 39 -2.82 8.99 -1.98
CA THR A 39 -3.88 7.98 -2.13
C THR A 39 -3.38 6.58 -1.80
N MET A 40 -2.16 6.23 -2.19
CA MET A 40 -1.58 4.90 -1.95
C MET A 40 -1.14 4.72 -0.51
N LYS A 41 -0.56 5.75 0.11
CA LYS A 41 -0.27 5.73 1.55
C LYS A 41 -1.53 5.46 2.36
N LEU A 42 -2.64 6.09 1.98
CA LEU A 42 -3.94 5.85 2.61
C LEU A 42 -4.39 4.39 2.47
N LEU A 43 -4.25 3.77 1.28
CA LEU A 43 -4.54 2.35 1.10
C LEU A 43 -3.66 1.45 1.97
N MET A 44 -2.35 1.71 2.03
CA MET A 44 -1.43 0.94 2.87
C MET A 44 -1.82 1.03 4.35
N VAL A 45 -2.12 2.24 4.84
CA VAL A 45 -2.54 2.46 6.23
C VAL A 45 -3.87 1.75 6.51
N LEU A 46 -4.85 1.83 5.62
CA LEU A 46 -6.14 1.15 5.79
C LEU A 46 -5.98 -0.37 5.81
N LEU A 47 -5.11 -0.94 4.97
CA LEU A 47 -4.85 -2.38 4.96
C LEU A 47 -4.16 -2.84 6.25
N ILE A 48 -3.16 -2.10 6.73
CA ILE A 48 -2.49 -2.38 8.00
C ILE A 48 -3.48 -2.25 9.17
N ALA A 49 -4.28 -1.18 9.20
CA ALA A 49 -5.30 -0.97 10.21
C ALA A 49 -6.36 -2.09 10.19
N GLY A 50 -6.80 -2.51 9.00
CA GLY A 50 -7.73 -3.63 8.82
C GLY A 50 -7.16 -4.94 9.35
N MET A 51 -5.88 -5.22 9.05
CA MET A 51 -5.17 -6.39 9.58
C MET A 51 -5.13 -6.38 11.11
N LEU A 52 -4.73 -5.26 11.74
CA LEU A 52 -4.71 -5.13 13.19
C LEU A 52 -6.11 -5.25 13.80
N ALA A 53 -7.11 -4.60 13.19
CA ALA A 53 -8.50 -4.67 13.62
C ALA A 53 -9.03 -6.11 13.59
N SER A 54 -8.67 -6.90 12.56
CA SER A 54 -9.08 -8.31 12.47
C SER A 54 -8.57 -9.13 13.64
N MET A 55 -7.31 -8.92 14.04
CA MET A 55 -6.69 -9.61 15.17
C MET A 55 -7.32 -9.19 16.50
N VAL A 56 -7.57 -7.89 16.70
CA VAL A 56 -8.26 -7.37 17.89
C VAL A 56 -9.67 -7.95 17.99
N ILE A 57 -10.44 -7.96 16.89
CA ILE A 57 -11.81 -8.49 16.87
C ILE A 57 -11.81 -9.99 17.17
N ALA A 58 -10.89 -10.75 16.59
CA ALA A 58 -10.76 -12.18 16.86
C ALA A 58 -10.47 -12.45 18.33
N VAL A 59 -9.47 -11.77 18.90
CA VAL A 59 -9.11 -11.90 20.32
C VAL A 59 -10.29 -11.56 21.22
N ARG A 60 -10.94 -10.41 20.99
CA ARG A 60 -12.11 -9.98 21.79
C ARG A 60 -13.26 -10.98 21.73
N LYS A 61 -13.54 -11.55 20.56
CA LYS A 61 -14.56 -12.59 20.42
C LYS A 61 -14.16 -13.84 21.17
N ILE A 62 -12.96 -14.36 20.95
CA ILE A 62 -12.48 -15.59 21.61
C ILE A 62 -12.52 -15.45 23.14
N MET A 63 -12.20 -14.26 23.68
CA MET A 63 -12.26 -13.97 25.10
C MET A 63 -13.67 -13.84 25.69
N ALA A 64 -14.71 -13.65 24.86
CA ALA A 64 -16.09 -13.52 25.34
C ALA A 64 -16.67 -14.84 25.88
N GLY A 65 -16.00 -15.97 25.69
CA GLY A 65 -16.37 -17.24 26.32
C GLY A 65 -17.77 -17.72 25.91
N PRO A 66 -18.60 -18.21 26.85
CA PRO A 66 -19.94 -18.74 26.52
C PRO A 66 -20.89 -17.74 25.85
N ALA A 67 -20.64 -16.43 25.96
CA ALA A 67 -21.43 -15.37 25.33
C ALA A 67 -21.02 -15.09 23.86
N LEU A 68 -20.21 -15.97 23.27
CA LEU A 68 -19.84 -15.93 21.85
C LEU A 68 -21.07 -16.11 20.95
N VAL A 69 -21.59 -15.01 20.41
CA VAL A 69 -22.70 -15.04 19.43
C VAL A 69 -22.16 -14.76 18.02
N GLY A 70 -22.30 -15.75 17.15
CA GLY A 70 -22.11 -15.66 15.71
C GLY A 70 -20.70 -15.32 15.21
N GLY A 71 -20.50 -15.48 13.90
CA GLY A 71 -19.27 -15.06 13.21
C GLY A 71 -19.03 -13.54 13.27
N SER A 72 -18.00 -13.07 12.56
CA SER A 72 -17.71 -11.65 12.45
C SER A 72 -17.83 -11.20 11.00
N ALA A 73 -18.82 -10.36 10.69
CA ALA A 73 -19.00 -9.81 9.35
C ALA A 73 -17.74 -9.08 8.85
N PHE A 74 -17.02 -8.39 9.75
CA PHE A 74 -15.77 -7.72 9.41
C PHE A 74 -14.67 -8.72 9.01
N LEU A 75 -14.49 -9.83 9.74
CA LEU A 75 -13.50 -10.85 9.41
C LEU A 75 -13.86 -11.51 8.07
N SER A 76 -15.13 -11.84 7.85
CA SER A 76 -15.61 -12.39 6.58
C SER A 76 -15.41 -11.42 5.41
N ALA A 77 -15.68 -10.13 5.60
CA ALA A 77 -15.48 -9.12 4.57
C ALA A 77 -13.99 -8.94 4.25
N LEU A 78 -13.13 -8.83 5.26
CA LEU A 78 -11.70 -8.55 5.06
C LEU A 78 -10.95 -9.73 4.42
N ARG A 79 -11.43 -10.98 4.58
CA ARG A 79 -10.88 -12.18 3.91
C ARG A 79 -10.72 -12.00 2.41
N LEU A 80 -11.75 -11.50 1.75
CA LEU A 80 -11.73 -11.22 0.30
C LEU A 80 -11.42 -9.74 0.03
N GLY A 81 -11.88 -8.84 0.91
CA GLY A 81 -11.71 -7.41 0.77
C GLY A 81 -10.25 -6.96 0.78
N GLY A 82 -9.41 -7.53 1.65
CA GLY A 82 -7.98 -7.22 1.71
C GLY A 82 -7.27 -7.47 0.36
N PRO A 83 -7.33 -8.69 -0.20
CA PRO A 83 -6.75 -9.00 -1.49
C PRO A 83 -7.29 -8.15 -2.62
N LEU A 84 -8.61 -7.92 -2.67
CA LEU A 84 -9.24 -7.11 -3.71
C LEU A 84 -8.81 -5.64 -3.64
N ILE A 85 -8.75 -5.05 -2.44
CA ILE A 85 -8.26 -3.67 -2.26
C ILE A 85 -6.78 -3.57 -2.64
N GLY A 86 -5.97 -4.57 -2.27
CA GLY A 86 -4.55 -4.62 -2.65
C GLY A 86 -4.35 -4.67 -4.17
N LEU A 87 -5.06 -5.55 -4.86
CA LEU A 87 -5.01 -5.67 -6.32
C LEU A 87 -5.53 -4.41 -7.01
N LEU A 88 -6.63 -3.84 -6.51
CA LEU A 88 -7.19 -2.59 -7.03
C LEU A 88 -6.19 -1.43 -6.91
N GLY A 89 -5.56 -1.27 -5.74
CA GLY A 89 -4.56 -0.25 -5.51
C GLY A 89 -3.33 -0.42 -6.42
N ALA A 90 -2.84 -1.65 -6.57
CA ALA A 90 -1.74 -1.96 -7.47
C ALA A 90 -2.09 -1.69 -8.94
N ALA A 91 -3.30 -2.03 -9.38
CA ALA A 91 -3.77 -1.75 -10.73
C ALA A 91 -3.89 -0.24 -11.00
N PHE A 92 -4.46 0.51 -10.05
CA PHE A 92 -4.55 1.96 -10.14
C PHE A 92 -3.17 2.61 -10.19
N ASN A 93 -2.20 2.11 -9.40
CA ASN A 93 -0.82 2.56 -9.43
C ASN A 93 -0.17 2.31 -10.81
N GLY A 94 -0.41 1.13 -11.39
CA GLY A 94 0.05 0.82 -12.75
C GLY A 94 -0.48 1.79 -13.79
N VAL A 95 -1.76 2.17 -13.71
CA VAL A 95 -2.35 3.19 -14.60
C VAL A 95 -1.67 4.53 -14.43
N MET A 96 -1.37 4.96 -13.20
CA MET A 96 -0.66 6.22 -12.94
C MET A 96 0.76 6.21 -13.53
N ILE A 97 1.49 5.10 -13.42
CA ILE A 97 2.81 4.93 -14.03
C ILE A 97 2.71 5.07 -15.55
N LEU A 98 1.74 4.39 -16.18
CA LEU A 98 1.55 4.42 -17.63
C LEU A 98 1.18 5.82 -18.15
N ILE A 99 0.31 6.54 -17.43
CA ILE A 99 -0.02 7.94 -17.74
C ILE A 99 1.25 8.80 -17.65
N GLY A 100 2.07 8.62 -16.61
CA GLY A 100 3.35 9.31 -16.47
C GLY A 100 4.28 9.06 -17.65
N LEU A 101 4.47 7.79 -18.03
CA LEU A 101 5.31 7.39 -19.16
C LEU A 101 4.82 7.98 -20.49
N ALA A 102 3.50 7.98 -20.72
CA ALA A 102 2.91 8.55 -21.94
C ALA A 102 3.15 10.06 -22.07
N ASN A 103 3.31 10.77 -20.95
CA ASN A 103 3.49 12.22 -20.93
C ASN A 103 4.95 12.67 -21.03
N VAL A 104 5.94 11.78 -20.87
CA VAL A 104 7.36 12.15 -20.95
C VAL A 104 7.84 12.31 -22.40
N GLY A 105 7.28 11.55 -23.34
CA GLY A 105 7.61 11.65 -24.77
C GLY A 105 9.00 11.14 -25.17
N GLU A 106 9.84 10.76 -24.21
CA GLU A 106 11.20 10.26 -24.40
C GLU A 106 11.43 8.96 -23.60
N PRO A 107 12.41 8.11 -23.98
CA PRO A 107 12.72 6.88 -23.24
C PRO A 107 13.11 7.16 -21.78
N VAL A 108 12.35 6.60 -20.85
CA VAL A 108 12.58 6.75 -19.40
C VAL A 108 13.46 5.61 -18.89
N PRO A 109 14.57 5.88 -18.17
CA PRO A 109 15.39 4.83 -17.60
C PRO A 109 14.64 4.07 -16.49
N PHE A 110 14.87 2.74 -16.40
CA PHE A 110 14.15 1.87 -15.46
C PHE A 110 14.29 2.30 -13.99
N ALA A 111 15.42 2.90 -13.62
CA ALA A 111 15.66 3.41 -12.27
C ALA A 111 14.63 4.45 -11.83
N VAL A 112 14.02 5.20 -12.76
CA VAL A 112 13.00 6.22 -12.47
C VAL A 112 11.63 5.59 -12.20
N ILE A 113 11.32 4.46 -12.84
CA ILE A 113 10.02 3.77 -12.66
C ILE A 113 10.03 2.71 -11.55
N ALA A 114 11.22 2.23 -11.16
CA ALA A 114 11.37 1.18 -10.16
C ALA A 114 10.70 1.50 -8.81
N PRO A 115 10.77 2.73 -8.25
CA PRO A 115 10.07 3.08 -7.02
C PRO A 115 8.55 2.91 -7.13
N GLY A 116 7.95 3.40 -8.22
CA GLY A 116 6.51 3.28 -8.46
C GLY A 116 6.07 1.82 -8.62
N LEU A 117 6.87 0.99 -9.30
CA LEU A 117 6.59 -0.46 -9.39
C LEU A 117 6.65 -1.13 -8.02
N ALA A 118 7.64 -0.78 -7.19
CA ALA A 118 7.79 -1.32 -5.85
C ALA A 118 6.63 -0.91 -4.92
N GLU A 119 6.11 0.31 -5.06
CA GLU A 119 4.90 0.78 -4.37
C GLU A 119 3.69 -0.10 -4.71
N GLY A 120 3.40 -0.30 -6.01
CA GLY A 120 2.29 -1.14 -6.44
C GLY A 120 2.40 -2.58 -5.94
N ALA A 121 3.61 -3.16 -6.01
CA ALA A 121 3.87 -4.51 -5.49
C ALA A 121 3.66 -4.59 -3.97
N THR A 122 4.06 -3.56 -3.23
CA THR A 122 3.89 -3.50 -1.77
C THR A 122 2.41 -3.44 -1.38
N ILE A 123 1.59 -2.68 -2.11
CA ILE A 123 0.14 -2.60 -1.86
C ILE A 123 -0.54 -3.95 -2.12
N ALA A 124 -0.19 -4.62 -3.22
CA ALA A 124 -0.70 -5.96 -3.51
C ALA A 124 -0.32 -6.95 -2.40
N MET A 125 0.94 -6.93 -1.96
CA MET A 125 1.44 -7.75 -0.86
C MET A 125 0.67 -7.49 0.44
N LEU A 126 0.49 -6.22 0.82
CA LEU A 126 -0.25 -5.85 2.03
C LEU A 126 -1.72 -6.29 1.97
N GLY A 127 -2.35 -6.20 0.79
CA GLY A 127 -3.72 -6.66 0.60
C GLY A 127 -3.87 -8.17 0.81
N LEU A 128 -2.97 -8.95 0.23
CA LEU A 128 -2.91 -10.40 0.44
C LEU A 128 -2.65 -10.74 1.90
N LEU A 129 -1.72 -10.06 2.55
CA LEU A 129 -1.40 -10.29 3.96
C LEU A 129 -2.61 -9.99 4.85
N ALA A 130 -3.29 -8.87 4.65
CA ALA A 130 -4.50 -8.52 5.38
C ALA A 130 -5.60 -9.59 5.20
N GLY A 131 -5.78 -10.10 3.99
CA GLY A 131 -6.70 -11.19 3.69
C GLY A 131 -6.36 -12.49 4.42
N VAL A 132 -5.11 -12.93 4.36
CA VAL A 132 -4.64 -14.16 5.02
C VAL A 132 -4.85 -14.09 6.53
N ILE A 133 -4.47 -12.98 7.16
CA ILE A 133 -4.68 -12.79 8.60
C ILE A 133 -6.18 -12.82 8.93
N ALA A 134 -7.02 -12.20 8.11
CA ALA A 134 -8.47 -12.27 8.29
C ALA A 134 -9.03 -13.69 8.13
N VAL A 135 -8.50 -14.51 7.22
CA VAL A 135 -8.87 -15.93 7.07
C VAL A 135 -8.57 -16.69 8.36
N ILE A 136 -7.35 -16.57 8.87
CA ILE A 136 -6.91 -17.27 10.08
C ILE A 136 -7.77 -16.83 11.28
N CYS A 137 -7.99 -15.53 11.43
CA CYS A 137 -8.83 -14.96 12.49
C CYS A 137 -10.28 -15.45 12.41
N ASN A 138 -10.85 -15.51 11.21
CA ASN A 138 -12.21 -15.99 11.00
C ASN A 138 -12.34 -17.47 11.39
N TRP A 139 -11.42 -18.31 10.93
CA TRP A 139 -11.41 -19.74 11.27
C TRP A 139 -11.22 -19.97 12.76
N ALA A 140 -10.38 -19.18 13.42
CA ALA A 140 -10.21 -19.28 14.87
C ALA A 140 -11.50 -18.94 15.64
N VAL A 141 -12.27 -17.96 15.17
CA VAL A 141 -13.56 -17.59 15.76
C VAL A 141 -14.62 -18.66 15.49
N GLU A 142 -14.73 -19.15 14.26
CA GLU A 142 -15.67 -20.22 13.87
C GLU A 142 -15.42 -21.50 14.68
N ALA A 143 -14.18 -21.96 14.79
CA ALA A 143 -13.83 -23.14 15.57
C ALA A 143 -14.17 -23.01 17.07
N ARG A 144 -14.14 -21.79 17.62
CA ARG A 144 -14.57 -21.54 19.01
C ARG A 144 -16.08 -21.59 19.16
N ILE A 145 -16.83 -21.08 18.19
CA ILE A 145 -18.29 -21.12 18.16
C ILE A 145 -18.76 -22.58 18.06
N ASP A 146 -18.20 -23.35 17.13
CA ASP A 146 -18.54 -24.77 16.95
C ASP A 146 -18.32 -25.55 18.25
N ARG A 147 -17.20 -25.30 18.94
CA ARG A 147 -16.93 -25.92 20.24
C ARG A 147 -17.91 -25.50 21.34
N ALA A 148 -18.42 -24.27 21.31
CA ALA A 148 -19.40 -23.79 22.28
C ALA A 148 -20.78 -24.44 22.05
N ILE A 149 -21.16 -24.69 20.78
CA ILE A 149 -22.42 -25.34 20.42
C ILE A 149 -22.38 -26.85 20.71
N LEU A 150 -21.24 -27.51 20.47
CA LEU A 150 -21.09 -28.96 20.62
C LEU A 150 -20.89 -29.44 22.07
N ARG A 151 -20.79 -28.53 23.04
CA ARG A 151 -20.72 -28.89 24.46
C ARG A 151 -22.15 -28.83 25.03
N PRO A 152 -22.78 -29.98 25.36
CA PRO A 152 -24.11 -30.02 25.95
C PRO A 152 -24.14 -29.40 27.35
#